data_AF-A0A2S2NA61-F1
#
_entry.id   AF-A0A2S2NA61-F1
#
_cell.length_a   1.000
_cell.length_b   1.000
_cell.length_c   1.000
_cell.angle_alpha   90.00
_cell.angle_beta   90.00
_cell.angle_gamma   90.00
#
_symmetry.space_group_name_H-M   'P 1'
#
loop_
_entity.id
_entity.type
_entity.pdbx_description
1 polymer ?
#
loop_
_entity_poly.entity_id
_entity_poly.type
_entity_poly.pdbx_seq_one_letter_code
_entity_poly.pdbx_strand_id
1 'polypeptide(L)'
;MKNTRKRDADGKVIKEKCLRCQKKGCQTFQFIRKQNKFFTYVDVNGKNNSGLSLCHIVELVWYWCNEVNVTNTAKWTGRARHTVTDWFNLCRDVCVDQFELRSKMGGTGVIVQIDESLFQGKRKYHRGCLCIGDRAPATVITCTSPVSSDSSDD
;
A
#
# COMPACT_ATOMS: atom_id res chain seq x y z
N MET A 1 -27.15 19.06 -15.50
CA MET A 1 -26.12 19.69 -14.64
C MET A 1 -26.28 21.20 -14.70
N LYS A 2 -26.60 21.88 -13.57
CA LYS A 2 -26.69 23.34 -13.55
C LYS A 2 -25.30 23.91 -13.27
N ASN A 3 -24.67 24.52 -14.28
CA ASN A 3 -23.38 25.20 -14.15
C ASN A 3 -23.58 26.59 -13.50
N THR A 4 -23.68 26.63 -12.18
CA THR A 4 -23.70 27.89 -11.43
C THR A 4 -22.26 28.39 -11.28
N ARG A 5 -21.88 29.40 -12.07
CA ARG A 5 -20.55 30.04 -12.02
C ARG A 5 -20.49 30.93 -10.77
N LYS A 6 -19.80 30.49 -9.71
CA LYS A 6 -19.56 31.34 -8.53
C LYS A 6 -18.43 32.34 -8.81
N ARG A 7 -18.43 33.44 -8.07
CA ARG A 7 -17.39 34.48 -8.10
C ARG A 7 -16.76 34.64 -6.71
N ASP A 8 -15.47 34.96 -6.65
CA ASP A 8 -14.67 35.25 -5.45
C ASP A 8 -15.18 36.53 -4.76
N ALA A 9 -14.65 36.85 -3.57
CA ALA A 9 -14.96 38.11 -2.86
C ALA A 9 -14.67 39.36 -3.72
N ASP A 10 -13.66 39.26 -4.59
CA ASP A 10 -13.30 40.29 -5.58
C ASP A 10 -14.11 40.22 -6.89
N GLY A 11 -15.17 39.41 -6.94
CA GLY A 11 -16.05 39.28 -8.10
C GLY A 11 -15.49 38.43 -9.25
N LYS A 12 -14.33 37.79 -9.08
CA LYS A 12 -13.69 36.96 -10.12
C LYS A 12 -14.31 35.57 -10.19
N VAL A 13 -14.61 35.05 -11.39
CA VAL A 13 -15.24 33.72 -11.52
C VAL A 13 -14.32 32.63 -10.98
N ILE A 14 -14.81 31.88 -9.99
CA ILE A 14 -14.12 30.73 -9.41
C ILE A 14 -14.15 29.61 -10.45
N LYS A 15 -12.99 29.31 -11.04
CA LYS A 15 -12.86 28.27 -12.07
C LYS A 15 -12.78 26.85 -11.49
N GLU A 16 -12.72 26.71 -10.17
CA GLU A 16 -12.54 25.41 -9.51
C GLU A 16 -13.85 24.63 -9.37
N LYS A 17 -13.78 23.32 -9.64
CA LYS A 17 -14.91 22.40 -9.44
C LYS A 17 -15.13 22.19 -7.94
N CYS A 18 -16.25 22.69 -7.41
CA CYS A 18 -16.64 22.51 -6.01
C CYS A 18 -17.77 21.48 -5.86
N LEU A 19 -17.71 20.67 -4.81
CA LEU A 19 -18.80 19.81 -4.37
C LEU A 19 -19.69 20.62 -3.39
N ARG A 20 -21.00 20.66 -3.66
CA ARG A 20 -21.96 21.33 -2.78
C ARG A 20 -22.68 20.29 -1.93
N CYS A 21 -22.86 20.59 -0.64
CA CYS A 21 -23.71 19.78 0.22
C CYS A 21 -25.15 19.74 -0.32
N GLN A 22 -25.77 18.55 -0.33
CA GLN A 22 -27.13 18.37 -0.85
C GLN A 22 -28.23 18.63 0.19
N LYS A 23 -27.89 18.85 1.47
CA LYS A 23 -28.88 19.18 2.52
C LYS A 23 -29.59 20.50 2.19
N LYS A 24 -30.93 20.52 2.26
CA LYS A 24 -31.72 21.74 2.10
C LYS A 24 -31.26 22.80 3.12
N GLY A 25 -31.05 24.03 2.65
CA GLY A 25 -30.56 25.14 3.48
C GLY A 25 -29.06 25.12 3.78
N CYS A 26 -28.34 24.03 3.48
CA CYS A 26 -26.90 23.96 3.70
C CYS A 26 -26.14 24.68 2.58
N GLN A 27 -25.39 25.72 2.95
CA GLN A 27 -24.52 26.47 2.05
C GLN A 27 -23.06 26.00 2.11
N THR A 28 -22.81 24.80 2.61
CA THR A 28 -21.46 24.25 2.72
C THR A 28 -20.96 23.77 1.35
N PHE A 29 -19.74 24.16 1.01
CA PHE A 29 -19.02 23.75 -0.19
C PHE A 29 -17.70 23.07 0.24
N GLN A 30 -17.33 22.01 -0.45
CA GLN A 30 -16.01 21.39 -0.33
C GLN A 30 -15.31 21.46 -1.69
N PHE A 31 -14.03 21.80 -1.66
CA PHE A 31 -13.16 21.71 -2.83
C PHE A 31 -12.27 20.50 -2.64
N ILE A 32 -12.07 19.71 -3.69
CA ILE A 32 -11.21 18.51 -3.63
C ILE A 32 -9.80 18.86 -3.17
N ARG A 33 -9.33 20.07 -3.52
CA ARG A 33 -8.01 20.60 -3.15
C ARG A 33 -8.01 21.51 -1.91
N LYS A 34 -9.14 21.74 -1.24
CA LYS A 34 -9.11 22.55 -0.01
C LYS A 34 -8.98 21.60 1.18
N GLN A 35 -7.93 21.79 1.99
CA GLN A 35 -7.65 20.97 3.19
C GLN A 35 -7.39 19.47 2.91
N ASN A 36 -7.03 19.09 1.69
CA ASN A 36 -6.72 17.70 1.32
C ASN A 36 -5.23 17.55 1.01
N LYS A 37 -4.46 17.00 1.96
CA LYS A 37 -2.99 16.82 1.85
C LYS A 37 -2.55 16.02 0.61
N PHE A 38 -3.41 15.13 0.09
CA PHE A 38 -3.07 14.28 -1.05
C PHE A 38 -3.26 14.99 -2.39
N PHE A 39 -4.42 15.63 -2.60
CA PHE A 39 -4.70 16.35 -3.85
C PHE A 39 -4.13 17.77 -3.88
N THR A 40 -3.66 18.28 -2.75
CA THR A 40 -2.75 19.41 -2.67
C THR A 40 -1.34 18.89 -2.50
N TYR A 41 -0.66 18.63 -3.61
CA TYR A 41 0.79 18.64 -3.56
C TYR A 41 1.22 20.03 -3.07
N VAL A 42 1.98 20.09 -2.00
CA VAL A 42 2.54 21.33 -1.47
C VAL A 42 4.04 21.12 -1.41
N ASP A 43 4.80 21.96 -2.10
CA ASP A 43 6.25 21.91 -2.02
C ASP A 43 6.75 22.31 -0.61
N VAL A 44 8.05 22.14 -0.37
CA VAL A 44 8.71 22.57 0.88
C VAL A 44 8.50 24.06 1.20
N ASN A 45 8.10 24.87 0.22
CA ASN A 45 7.84 26.30 0.35
C ASN A 45 6.36 26.62 0.57
N GLY A 46 5.50 25.62 0.78
CA GLY A 46 4.08 25.84 1.04
C GLY A 46 3.23 26.15 -0.20
N LYS A 47 3.76 25.98 -1.42
CA LYS A 47 3.06 26.28 -2.67
C LYS A 47 2.61 25.02 -3.40
N ASN A 48 1.39 25.05 -3.95
CA ASN A 48 0.90 23.99 -4.84
C ASN A 48 1.46 24.17 -6.25
N ASN A 49 2.66 23.64 -6.46
CA ASN A 49 3.44 23.78 -7.69
C ASN A 49 3.43 22.52 -8.56
N SER A 50 2.49 21.59 -8.36
CA SER A 50 2.47 20.34 -9.14
C SER A 50 2.29 20.57 -10.65
N GLY A 51 1.68 21.68 -11.07
CA GLY A 51 1.39 21.97 -12.48
C GLY A 51 0.41 20.98 -13.13
N LEU A 52 -0.15 20.03 -12.38
CA LEU A 52 -1.02 18.98 -12.89
C LEU A 52 -2.50 19.32 -12.69
N SER A 53 -3.30 18.96 -13.70
CA SER A 53 -4.76 18.93 -13.57
C SER A 53 -5.18 17.76 -12.68
N LEU A 54 -6.39 17.81 -12.10
CA LEU A 54 -6.91 16.70 -11.32
C LEU A 54 -7.00 15.39 -12.15
N CYS A 55 -7.35 15.50 -13.43
CA CYS A 55 -7.41 14.33 -14.32
C CYS A 55 -6.03 13.68 -14.49
N HIS A 56 -4.98 14.47 -14.65
CA HIS A 56 -3.60 13.96 -14.73
C HIS A 56 -3.15 13.31 -13.42
N ILE A 57 -3.58 13.85 -12.28
CA ILE A 57 -3.29 13.24 -10.98
C ILE A 57 -3.96 11.88 -10.86
N VAL A 58 -5.25 11.78 -11.20
CA VAL A 58 -6.00 10.51 -11.15
C VAL A 58 -5.41 9.47 -12.10
N GLU A 59 -4.96 9.90 -13.28
CA GLU A 59 -4.24 9.04 -14.23
C GLU A 59 -2.95 8.46 -13.62
N LEU A 60 -2.14 9.28 -12.94
CA LEU A 60 -0.93 8.80 -12.25
C LEU A 60 -1.26 7.80 -11.12
N VAL A 61 -2.32 8.07 -10.35
CA VAL A 61 -2.81 7.14 -9.31
C VAL A 61 -3.22 5.80 -9.93
N TRP A 62 -3.90 5.83 -11.08
CA TRP A 62 -4.30 4.61 -11.78
C TRP A 62 -3.08 3.77 -12.20
N TYR A 63 -2.03 4.39 -12.75
CA TYR A 63 -0.80 3.69 -13.09
C TYR A 63 -0.10 3.08 -11.88
N TRP A 64 -0.07 3.80 -10.76
CA TRP A 64 0.51 3.29 -9.51
C TRP A 64 -0.25 2.07 -8.99
N CYS A 65 -1.59 2.12 -8.97
CA CYS A 65 -2.43 0.99 -8.55
C CYS A 65 -2.29 -0.24 -9.44
N ASN A 66 -1.91 -0.08 -10.71
CA ASN A 66 -1.68 -1.18 -11.66
C ASN A 66 -0.19 -1.61 -11.71
N GLU A 67 0.61 -1.23 -10.72
CA GLU A 67 2.02 -1.62 -10.56
C GLU A 67 2.91 -1.29 -11.77
N VAL A 68 2.53 -0.25 -12.53
CA VAL A 68 3.33 0.19 -13.67
C VAL A 68 4.56 0.92 -13.16
N ASN A 69 5.74 0.54 -13.64
CA ASN A 69 6.98 1.18 -13.21
C ASN A 69 7.05 2.67 -13.64
N VAL A 70 7.76 3.47 -12.84
CA VAL A 70 7.94 4.92 -13.05
C VAL A 70 8.46 5.25 -14.46
N THR A 71 9.33 4.41 -15.02
CA THR A 71 9.93 4.67 -16.35
C THR A 71 8.89 4.55 -17.46
N ASN A 72 8.02 3.55 -17.40
CA ASN A 72 6.95 3.35 -18.37
C ASN A 72 5.88 4.43 -18.22
N THR A 73 5.47 4.73 -16.99
CA THR A 73 4.52 5.80 -16.72
C THR A 73 5.03 7.17 -17.22
N ALA A 74 6.30 7.50 -16.98
CA ALA A 74 6.89 8.74 -17.50
C ALA A 74 6.89 8.78 -19.04
N LYS A 75 7.21 7.67 -19.70
CA LYS A 75 7.17 7.56 -21.17
C LYS A 75 5.76 7.72 -21.73
N TRP A 76 4.77 7.04 -21.16
CA TRP A 76 3.39 7.06 -21.68
C TRP A 76 2.67 8.38 -21.42
N THR A 77 2.95 9.01 -20.28
CA THR A 77 2.31 10.27 -19.91
C THR A 77 3.04 11.52 -20.42
N GLY A 78 4.26 11.36 -20.94
CA GLY A 78 5.12 12.48 -21.36
C GLY A 78 5.60 13.36 -20.20
N ARG A 79 5.50 12.88 -18.96
CA ARG A 79 5.84 13.66 -17.75
C ARG A 79 7.27 13.44 -17.33
N ALA A 80 7.84 14.43 -16.65
CA ALA A 80 9.19 14.29 -16.10
C ALA A 80 9.24 13.18 -15.05
N ARG A 81 10.32 12.40 -15.06
CA ARG A 81 10.48 11.24 -14.17
C ARG A 81 10.32 11.61 -12.69
N HIS A 82 10.89 12.75 -12.26
CA HIS A 82 10.78 13.22 -10.88
C HIS A 82 9.32 13.46 -10.48
N THR A 83 8.51 14.07 -11.36
CA THR A 83 7.08 14.28 -11.11
C THR A 83 6.37 12.95 -10.86
N VAL A 84 6.60 11.95 -11.71
CA VAL A 84 5.97 10.63 -11.54
C VAL A 84 6.42 9.96 -10.24
N THR A 85 7.71 10.03 -9.91
CA THR A 85 8.25 9.51 -8.64
C THR A 85 7.61 10.19 -7.43
N ASP A 86 7.45 11.51 -7.44
CA ASP A 86 6.84 12.25 -6.34
C ASP A 86 5.38 11.80 -6.11
N TRP A 87 4.60 11.63 -7.19
CA TRP A 87 3.23 11.15 -7.07
C TRP A 87 3.14 9.70 -6.58
N PHE A 88 4.06 8.84 -6.99
CA PHE A 88 4.13 7.46 -6.51
C PHE A 88 4.48 7.39 -5.03
N ASN A 89 5.36 8.28 -4.56
CA ASN A 89 5.68 8.42 -3.14
C ASN A 89 4.46 8.91 -2.36
N LEU A 90 3.73 9.92 -2.86
CA LEU A 90 2.48 10.37 -2.22
C LEU A 90 1.44 9.25 -2.11
N CYS A 91 1.30 8.41 -3.15
CA CYS A 91 0.42 7.23 -3.07
C CYS A 91 0.88 6.25 -1.99
N ARG A 92 2.18 5.99 -1.88
CA ARG A 92 2.75 5.16 -0.81
C ARG A 92 2.49 5.75 0.57
N ASP A 93 2.70 7.04 0.76
CA ASP A 93 2.55 7.71 2.06
C ASP A 93 1.11 7.58 2.58
N VAL A 94 0.11 7.72 1.70
CA VAL A 94 -1.30 7.48 2.06
C VAL A 94 -1.52 6.04 2.56
N CYS A 95 -0.91 5.05 1.92
CA CYS A 95 -0.99 3.67 2.36
C CYS A 95 -0.27 3.44 3.70
N VAL A 96 0.86 4.11 3.94
CA VAL A 96 1.59 4.05 5.21
C VAL A 96 0.76 4.67 6.33
N ASP A 97 0.21 5.88 6.13
CA ASP A 97 -0.66 6.54 7.11
C ASP A 97 -1.85 5.65 7.48
N GLN A 98 -2.50 5.04 6.48
CA GLN A 98 -3.61 4.13 6.70
C GLN A 98 -3.19 2.85 7.44
N PHE A 99 -1.97 2.39 7.21
CA PHE A 99 -1.40 1.23 7.87
C PHE A 99 -1.00 1.54 9.32
N GLU A 100 -0.52 2.75 9.62
CA GLU A 100 -0.20 3.17 10.99
C GLU A 100 -1.45 3.31 11.87
N LEU A 101 -2.58 3.69 11.27
CA LEU A 101 -3.88 3.74 11.93
C LEU A 101 -4.43 2.36 12.31
N ARG A 102 -3.90 1.28 11.72
CA ARG A 102 -4.38 -0.07 12.02
C ARG A 102 -3.91 -0.49 13.42
N SER A 103 -4.73 -1.27 14.11
CA SER A 103 -4.32 -1.90 15.35
C SER A 103 -3.10 -2.78 15.12
N LYS A 104 -2.15 -2.76 16.07
CA LYS A 104 -0.97 -3.64 16.00
C LYS A 104 -1.43 -5.08 15.85
N MET A 105 -0.84 -5.79 14.91
CA MET A 105 -1.06 -7.22 14.76
C MET A 105 -0.38 -7.93 15.94
N GLY A 106 -1.17 -8.49 16.84
CA GLY A 106 -0.69 -9.13 18.08
C GLY A 106 -0.79 -8.25 19.33
N GLY A 107 -0.37 -8.81 20.46
CA GLY A 107 -0.47 -8.20 21.79
C GLY A 107 -0.31 -9.26 22.88
N THR A 108 -0.20 -8.84 24.15
CA THR A 108 -0.10 -9.80 25.27
C THR A 108 -1.31 -10.74 25.26
N GLY A 109 -1.06 -12.05 25.16
CA GLY A 109 -2.11 -13.07 25.10
C GLY A 109 -2.71 -13.33 23.70
N VAL A 110 -2.20 -12.68 22.64
CA VAL A 110 -2.63 -12.93 21.25
C VAL A 110 -1.56 -13.75 20.53
N ILE A 111 -1.89 -15.01 20.23
CA ILE A 111 -1.05 -15.88 19.40
C ILE A 111 -1.31 -15.51 17.93
N VAL A 112 -0.32 -14.93 17.26
CA VAL A 112 -0.38 -14.60 15.84
C VAL A 112 0.27 -15.75 15.05
N GLN A 113 -0.52 -16.43 14.22
CA GLN A 113 0.01 -17.41 13.28
C GLN A 113 0.59 -16.67 12.07
N ILE A 114 1.88 -16.88 11.81
CA ILE A 114 2.55 -16.37 10.62
C ILE A 114 2.55 -17.50 9.61
N ASP A 115 1.73 -17.37 8.56
CA ASP A 115 1.75 -18.32 7.45
C ASP A 115 2.90 -17.98 6.50
N GLU A 116 3.49 -19.02 5.90
CA GLU A 116 4.56 -18.99 4.88
C GLU A 116 5.53 -17.79 4.96
N SER A 117 6.23 -17.65 6.09
CA SER A 117 7.35 -16.71 6.19
C SER A 117 8.62 -17.36 5.68
N LEU A 118 9.03 -17.00 4.46
CA LEU A 118 10.31 -17.43 3.89
C LEU A 118 11.46 -16.70 4.59
N PHE A 119 11.84 -17.14 5.79
CA PHE A 119 13.05 -16.68 6.48
C PHE A 119 14.36 -17.18 5.82
N GLN A 120 14.27 -17.79 4.65
CA GLN A 120 15.36 -18.40 3.89
C GLN A 120 16.09 -17.35 3.04
N GLY A 121 16.55 -16.27 3.68
CA GLY A 121 17.44 -15.30 3.05
C GLY A 121 18.91 -15.69 3.21
N LYS A 122 19.74 -15.40 2.19
CA LYS A 122 21.21 -15.53 2.30
C LYS A 122 21.71 -14.70 3.48
N ARG A 123 22.26 -15.36 4.50
CA ARG A 123 22.85 -14.69 5.67
C ARG A 123 24.08 -13.89 5.25
N LYS A 124 24.23 -12.69 5.82
CA LYS A 124 25.40 -11.84 5.61
C LYS A 124 26.68 -12.64 5.94
N TYR A 125 27.61 -12.73 4.99
CA TYR A 125 28.87 -13.48 5.07
C TYR A 125 28.77 -15.01 5.14
N HIS A 126 27.66 -15.62 4.71
CA HIS A 126 27.48 -17.10 4.67
C HIS A 126 27.83 -17.81 6.00
N ARG A 127 27.74 -17.08 7.13
CA ARG A 127 28.05 -17.64 8.45
C ARG A 127 26.92 -18.57 8.89
N GLY A 128 27.28 -19.81 9.25
CA GLY A 128 26.36 -20.87 9.65
C GLY A 128 25.52 -21.35 8.45
N CYS A 129 26.02 -22.32 7.69
CA CYS A 129 25.68 -23.74 7.86
C CYS A 129 24.20 -24.05 7.56
N LEU A 130 23.97 -25.10 6.77
CA LEU A 130 22.63 -25.61 6.39
C LEU A 130 21.70 -25.64 7.61
N CYS A 131 20.50 -25.11 7.45
CA CYS A 131 19.54 -25.11 8.55
C CYS A 131 18.54 -26.24 8.34
N ILE A 132 17.99 -26.71 9.44
CA ILE A 132 17.22 -27.95 9.53
C ILE A 132 15.87 -27.92 8.76
N GLY A 133 15.44 -26.78 8.22
CA GLY A 133 14.35 -26.73 7.21
C GLY A 133 14.74 -27.36 5.86
N ASP A 134 16.04 -27.51 5.63
CA ASP A 134 16.63 -28.20 4.47
C ASP A 134 16.75 -29.72 4.70
N ARG A 135 16.32 -30.23 5.87
CA ARG A 135 16.31 -31.67 6.18
C ARG A 135 14.92 -32.25 5.92
N ALA A 136 14.85 -33.28 5.08
CA ALA A 136 13.61 -34.03 4.84
C ALA A 136 13.07 -34.61 6.16
N PRO A 137 11.73 -34.69 6.36
CA PRO A 137 11.16 -35.32 7.54
C PRO A 137 11.56 -36.80 7.59
N ALA A 138 12.01 -37.27 8.76
CA ALA A 138 12.41 -38.66 8.93
C ALA A 138 11.20 -39.59 8.73
N THR A 139 11.33 -40.56 7.82
CA THR A 139 10.34 -41.59 7.49
C THR A 139 9.94 -42.40 8.72
N VAL A 140 8.63 -42.55 8.92
CA VAL A 140 8.00 -43.36 9.97
C VAL A 140 8.47 -44.81 9.85
N ILE A 141 9.13 -45.34 10.89
CA ILE A 141 9.43 -46.77 10.99
C ILE A 141 8.31 -47.45 11.80
N THR A 142 7.36 -48.08 11.13
CA THR A 142 6.53 -49.13 11.74
C THR A 142 7.21 -50.46 11.54
N CYS A 143 7.89 -50.96 12.58
CA CYS A 143 8.35 -52.35 12.64
C CYS A 143 8.16 -52.88 14.07
N THR A 144 6.92 -53.21 14.44
CA THR A 144 6.66 -54.16 15.53
C THR A 144 6.45 -55.53 14.91
N SER A 145 7.50 -56.34 14.90
CA SER A 145 7.41 -57.80 14.73
C SER A 145 7.69 -58.42 16.10
N PRO A 146 6.74 -59.11 16.76
CA PRO A 146 7.03 -59.84 17.98
C PRO A 146 7.58 -61.24 17.65
N VAL A 147 8.83 -61.42 18.09
CA VAL A 147 9.45 -62.59 18.72
C VAL A 147 8.78 -63.96 18.52
N SER A 148 9.54 -64.84 17.89
CA SER A 148 9.44 -66.29 17.93
C SER A 148 9.98 -66.83 19.27
N SER A 149 9.17 -67.61 19.98
CA SER A 149 9.59 -68.44 21.11
C SER A 149 9.08 -69.85 20.88
N ASP A 150 10.00 -70.80 20.73
CA ASP A 150 9.72 -72.24 20.67
C ASP A 150 10.39 -72.93 21.88
N SER A 151 9.69 -73.95 22.37
CA SER A 151 10.16 -75.12 23.13
C SER A 151 10.27 -75.08 24.66
N SER A 152 9.49 -75.94 25.32
CA SER A 152 9.93 -76.84 26.40
C SER A 152 9.02 -78.08 26.44
N ASP A 153 9.65 -79.25 26.39
CA ASP A 153 9.11 -80.62 26.58
C ASP A 153 8.83 -80.95 28.08
N ASP A 154 8.14 -82.09 28.26
CA ASP A 154 7.67 -82.83 29.46
C ASP A 154 6.35 -82.39 30.15
#